data_AF-A0A7C5ESG4-F1
#
_entry.id   AF-A0A7C5ESG4-F1
#
_cell.length_a   1.000
_cell.length_b   1.000
_cell.length_c   1.000
_cell.angle_alpha   90.00
_cell.angle_beta   90.00
_cell.angle_gamma   90.00
#
_symmetry.space_group_name_H-M   'P 1'
#
loop_
_entity.id
_entity.type
_entity.pdbx_description
1 polymer ?
#
loop_
_entity_poly.entity_id
_entity_poly.type
_entity_poly.pdbx_seq_one_letter_code
_entity_poly.pdbx_strand_id
1 'polypeptide(L)'
;MRVVYRLIFDPRSAGFRLMRSFYRVVDSCKPLARLFHGLEWCMKFALFRCQDCGDCALHDMAYCCPQAKCFKHQRNGPCGGSRNGMCEVDTSGRPCVWTEVYRRMKAAGELDRLRNGYVSPRNTALEGTSGWGNYFMGRDHAGAGSLLPARSAKETEKG
;
A
#
# COMPACT_ATOMS: atom_id res chain seq x y z
N MET A 1 -12.69 -4.95 1.83
CA MET A 1 -11.60 -4.11 1.26
C MET A 1 -11.26 -4.45 -0.20
N ARG A 2 -11.20 -5.72 -0.63
CA ARG A 2 -10.85 -6.10 -2.02
C ARG A 2 -11.82 -5.61 -3.09
N VAL A 3 -13.11 -5.70 -2.85
CA VAL A 3 -14.15 -5.18 -3.76
C VAL A 3 -13.95 -3.68 -3.96
N VAL A 4 -13.78 -2.94 -2.87
CA VAL A 4 -13.48 -1.49 -2.91
C VAL A 4 -12.22 -1.21 -3.73
N TYR A 5 -11.14 -1.97 -3.52
CA TYR A 5 -9.92 -1.82 -4.31
C TYR A 5 -10.16 -2.03 -5.81
N ARG A 6 -10.81 -3.13 -6.20
CA ARG A 6 -11.10 -3.41 -7.63
C ARG A 6 -12.00 -2.37 -8.28
N LEU A 7 -12.92 -1.77 -7.51
CA LEU A 7 -13.85 -0.77 -8.03
C LEU A 7 -13.22 0.63 -8.15
N ILE A 8 -12.36 1.01 -7.20
CA ILE A 8 -11.90 2.40 -7.04
C ILE A 8 -10.42 2.55 -7.40
N PHE A 9 -9.57 1.61 -7.02
CA PHE A 9 -8.11 1.73 -7.11
C PHE A 9 -7.51 0.97 -8.29
N ASP A 10 -8.18 -0.02 -8.88
CA ASP A 10 -7.67 -0.70 -10.07
C ASP A 10 -7.60 0.28 -11.27
N PRO A 11 -6.41 0.51 -11.89
CA PRO A 11 -6.25 1.43 -13.02
C PRO A 11 -7.16 1.15 -14.23
N ARG A 12 -7.65 -0.09 -14.37
CA ARG A 12 -8.55 -0.50 -15.46
C ARG A 12 -10.01 -0.14 -15.17
N SER A 13 -10.36 0.08 -13.91
CA SER A 13 -11.73 0.34 -13.47
C SER A 13 -12.22 1.74 -13.88
N ALA A 14 -13.55 1.88 -14.02
CA ALA A 14 -14.17 3.19 -14.22
C ALA A 14 -14.02 4.09 -12.98
N GLY A 15 -14.05 3.50 -11.78
CA GLY A 15 -13.87 4.25 -10.53
C GLY A 15 -12.50 4.89 -10.43
N PHE A 16 -11.44 4.22 -10.90
CA PHE A 16 -10.11 4.84 -10.95
C PHE A 16 -10.06 6.07 -11.85
N ARG A 17 -10.69 6.02 -13.03
CA ARG A 17 -10.77 7.19 -13.93
C ARG A 17 -11.53 8.34 -13.29
N LEU A 18 -12.64 8.04 -12.61
CA LEU A 18 -13.43 9.04 -11.88
C LEU A 18 -12.61 9.67 -10.75
N MET A 19 -11.97 8.86 -9.91
CA MET A 19 -11.15 9.34 -8.80
C MET A 19 -9.94 10.13 -9.29
N ARG A 20 -9.31 9.73 -10.39
CA ARG A 20 -8.23 10.49 -11.01
C ARG A 20 -8.70 11.87 -11.46
N SER A 21 -9.85 11.98 -12.13
CA SER A 21 -10.42 13.28 -12.50
C SER A 21 -10.76 14.12 -11.27
N PHE A 22 -11.33 13.51 -10.24
CA PHE A 22 -11.61 14.18 -8.97
C PHE A 22 -10.33 14.72 -8.31
N TYR A 23 -9.29 13.90 -8.19
CA TYR A 23 -8.02 14.33 -7.58
C TYR A 23 -7.26 15.37 -8.41
N ARG A 24 -7.47 15.44 -9.74
CA ARG A 24 -6.96 16.57 -10.55
C ARG A 24 -7.60 17.90 -10.14
N VAL A 25 -8.89 17.91 -9.86
CA VAL A 25 -9.60 19.11 -9.37
C VAL A 25 -9.13 19.46 -7.97
N VAL A 26 -9.04 18.46 -7.08
CA VAL A 26 -8.56 18.66 -5.70
C VAL A 26 -7.14 19.23 -5.68
N ASP A 27 -6.23 18.67 -6.47
CA ASP A 27 -4.83 19.10 -6.55
C ASP A 27 -4.66 20.50 -7.17
N SER A 28 -5.59 20.92 -8.05
CA SER A 28 -5.58 22.28 -8.62
C SER A 28 -5.89 23.39 -7.60
N CYS A 29 -6.46 23.06 -6.44
CA CYS A 29 -6.89 24.02 -5.43
C CYS A 29 -6.25 23.71 -4.07
N LYS A 30 -5.24 24.51 -3.65
CA LYS A 30 -4.48 24.26 -2.41
C LYS A 30 -5.34 24.10 -1.15
N PRO A 31 -6.37 24.95 -0.87
CA PRO A 31 -7.24 24.74 0.27
C PRO A 31 -7.99 23.40 0.22
N LEU A 32 -8.46 23.01 -0.97
CA LEU A 32 -9.18 21.76 -1.18
C LEU A 32 -8.26 20.55 -0.99
N ALA A 33 -7.05 20.60 -1.52
CA ALA A 33 -6.03 19.58 -1.31
C ALA A 33 -5.71 19.37 0.18
N ARG A 34 -5.56 20.45 0.95
CA ARG A 34 -5.32 20.38 2.40
C ARG A 34 -6.50 19.76 3.15
N LEU A 35 -7.73 20.14 2.80
CA LEU A 35 -8.93 19.57 3.41
C LEU A 35 -9.01 18.05 3.16
N PHE A 36 -8.90 17.61 1.91
CA PHE A 36 -8.99 16.20 1.56
C PHE A 36 -7.82 15.37 2.10
N HIS A 37 -6.62 15.95 2.16
CA HIS A 37 -5.48 15.32 2.83
C HIS A 37 -5.77 15.13 4.32
N GLY A 38 -6.29 16.14 5.01
CA GLY A 38 -6.69 16.03 6.42
C GLY A 38 -7.75 14.95 6.65
N LEU A 39 -8.79 14.89 5.81
CA LEU A 39 -9.82 13.85 5.88
C LEU A 39 -9.25 12.44 5.63
N GLU A 40 -8.41 12.30 4.61
CA GLU A 40 -7.70 11.06 4.32
C GLU A 40 -6.87 10.61 5.54
N TRP A 41 -6.08 11.53 6.09
CA TRP A 41 -5.22 11.24 7.23
C TRP A 41 -6.04 10.81 8.44
N CYS A 42 -7.07 11.56 8.82
CA CYS A 42 -7.95 11.21 9.94
C CYS A 42 -8.53 9.80 9.78
N MET A 43 -9.07 9.49 8.60
CA MET A 43 -9.66 8.19 8.30
C MET A 43 -8.60 7.07 8.34
N LYS A 44 -7.44 7.27 7.72
CA LYS A 44 -6.36 6.26 7.71
C LYS A 44 -5.68 6.11 9.07
N PHE A 45 -5.63 7.16 9.89
CA PHE A 45 -5.12 7.10 11.25
C PHE A 45 -6.05 6.26 12.13
N ALA A 46 -7.36 6.50 12.07
CA ALA A 46 -8.34 5.72 12.82
C ALA A 46 -8.31 4.23 12.45
N LEU A 47 -8.23 3.91 11.16
CA LEU A 47 -8.30 2.52 10.67
C LEU A 47 -6.97 1.76 10.70
N PHE A 48 -5.85 2.45 10.43
CA PHE A 48 -4.57 1.81 10.15
C PHE A 48 -3.38 2.42 10.92
N ARG A 49 -3.63 3.41 11.79
CA ARG A 49 -2.58 4.19 12.47
C ARG A 49 -1.58 4.82 11.50
N CYS A 50 -2.08 5.36 10.39
CA CYS A 50 -1.30 6.01 9.35
C CYS A 50 -0.25 6.99 9.90
N GLN A 51 0.94 6.96 9.32
CA GLN A 51 2.08 7.83 9.67
C GLN A 51 2.37 8.86 8.57
N ASP A 52 1.38 9.14 7.72
CA ASP A 52 1.42 10.19 6.69
C ASP A 52 2.62 10.18 5.74
N CYS A 53 3.03 9.00 5.30
CA CYS A 53 4.23 8.84 4.47
C CYS A 53 4.07 9.31 3.01
N GLY A 54 2.85 9.64 2.56
CA GLY A 54 2.48 10.05 1.20
C GLY A 54 2.73 9.06 0.06
N ASP A 55 3.61 8.07 0.24
CA ASP A 55 3.84 6.95 -0.67
C ASP A 55 3.28 5.66 -0.05
N CYS A 56 1.98 5.42 -0.28
CA CYS A 56 1.16 4.55 0.55
C CYS A 56 1.16 3.08 0.10
N ALA A 57 1.96 2.22 0.74
CA ALA A 57 2.01 0.77 0.46
C ALA A 57 0.95 -0.06 1.23
N LEU A 58 -0.17 0.56 1.62
CA LEU A 58 -1.14 -0.09 2.51
C LEU A 58 -1.82 -1.29 1.84
N HIS A 59 -2.14 -1.17 0.55
CA HIS A 59 -2.78 -2.25 -0.19
C HIS A 59 -1.83 -3.45 -0.40
N ASP A 60 -0.57 -3.18 -0.71
CA ASP A 60 0.46 -4.20 -0.94
C ASP A 60 0.77 -5.00 0.32
N MET A 61 0.71 -4.32 1.46
CA MET A 61 0.90 -4.91 2.78
C MET A 61 -0.40 -5.46 3.38
N ALA A 62 -1.37 -5.90 2.57
CA ALA A 62 -2.64 -6.48 3.03
C ALA A 62 -3.36 -5.63 4.10
N TYR A 63 -3.33 -4.30 3.97
CA TYR A 63 -3.88 -3.33 4.92
C TYR A 63 -3.21 -3.34 6.31
N CYS A 64 -1.93 -3.71 6.35
CA CYS A 64 -1.05 -3.55 7.50
C CYS A 64 -0.06 -2.41 7.20
N CYS A 65 -0.26 -1.23 7.78
CA CYS A 65 0.62 -0.09 7.52
C CYS A 65 2.07 -0.43 7.95
N PRO A 66 3.05 -0.45 7.03
CA PRO A 66 4.43 -0.82 7.37
C PRO A 66 5.09 0.22 8.28
N GLN A 67 4.73 1.50 8.12
CA GLN A 67 5.25 2.58 8.96
C GLN A 67 4.74 2.46 10.41
N ALA A 68 3.48 2.06 10.59
CA ALA A 68 2.88 1.97 11.91
C ALA A 68 3.20 0.67 12.65
N LYS A 69 3.29 -0.46 11.93
CA LYS A 69 3.37 -1.81 12.51
C LYS A 69 4.76 -2.42 12.50
N CYS A 70 5.67 -1.96 11.65
CA CYS A 70 7.05 -2.46 11.61
C CYS A 70 7.98 -1.47 12.30
N PHE A 71 8.73 -1.91 13.32
CA PHE A 71 9.79 -1.12 13.93
C PHE A 71 10.88 -0.69 12.95
N LYS A 72 11.06 -1.48 11.88
CA LYS A 72 12.05 -1.20 10.82
C LYS A 72 11.42 -0.50 9.62
N HIS A 73 10.11 -0.21 9.68
CA HIS A 73 9.35 0.47 8.64
C HIS A 73 9.45 -0.18 7.23
N GLN A 74 9.75 -1.48 7.15
CA GLN A 74 10.02 -2.19 5.89
C GLN A 74 8.73 -2.53 5.14
N ARG A 75 8.77 -2.32 3.82
CA ARG A 75 7.69 -2.68 2.88
C ARG A 75 7.90 -4.01 2.17
N ASN A 76 9.10 -4.57 2.25
CA ASN A 76 9.43 -5.91 1.76
C ASN A 76 10.02 -6.72 2.91
N GLY A 77 9.72 -8.01 2.97
CA GLY A 77 10.18 -8.88 4.04
C GLY A 77 9.80 -10.33 3.78
N PRO A 78 9.94 -11.21 4.80
CA PRO A 78 10.38 -10.91 6.16
C PRO A 78 11.86 -10.51 6.26
N CYS A 79 12.21 -9.72 7.29
CA CYS A 79 13.58 -9.25 7.54
C CYS A 79 14.48 -10.26 8.28
N GLY A 80 14.05 -11.53 8.42
CA GLY A 80 14.73 -12.55 9.23
C GLY A 80 14.55 -12.43 10.75
N GLY A 81 14.32 -11.22 11.26
CA GLY A 81 14.23 -10.91 12.69
C GLY A 81 12.89 -11.21 13.38
N SER A 82 12.20 -12.29 12.99
CA SER A 82 10.94 -12.68 13.64
C SER A 82 11.07 -14.06 14.30
N ARG A 83 10.67 -14.17 15.57
CA ARG A 83 10.68 -15.42 16.33
C ARG A 83 9.27 -15.76 16.80
N ASN A 84 8.80 -16.97 16.50
CA ASN A 84 7.43 -17.42 16.83
C ASN A 84 6.33 -16.45 16.38
N GLY A 85 6.54 -15.77 15.25
CA GLY A 85 5.61 -14.78 14.71
C GLY A 85 5.71 -13.37 15.33
N MET A 86 6.60 -13.17 16.30
CA MET A 86 6.81 -11.90 17.03
C MET A 86 8.01 -11.13 16.47
N CYS A 87 8.02 -9.81 16.61
CA CYS A 87 9.14 -8.98 16.20
C CYS A 87 10.28 -9.04 17.24
N GLU A 88 11.53 -9.24 16.81
CA GLU A 88 12.69 -9.28 17.72
C GLU A 88 12.97 -7.94 18.43
N VAL A 89 12.65 -6.82 17.77
CA VAL A 89 12.88 -5.47 18.32
C VAL A 89 11.86 -5.18 19.42
N ASP A 90 10.74 -5.90 19.43
CA ASP A 90 9.67 -5.64 20.35
C ASP A 90 9.74 -6.49 21.61
N THR A 91 10.22 -5.88 22.69
CA THR A 91 10.23 -6.50 24.02
C THR A 91 8.84 -6.58 24.65
N SER A 92 7.86 -5.82 24.15
CA SER A 92 6.46 -5.88 24.62
C SER A 92 5.66 -7.01 23.98
N GLY A 93 6.24 -7.71 22.99
CA GLY A 93 5.61 -8.86 22.35
C GLY A 93 4.49 -8.50 21.39
N ARG A 94 4.67 -7.51 20.48
CA ARG A 94 3.75 -7.36 19.34
C ARG A 94 4.08 -8.33 18.21
N PRO A 95 3.06 -8.81 17.48
CA PRO A 95 3.27 -9.62 16.29
C PRO A 95 4.09 -8.88 15.23
N CYS A 96 4.99 -9.60 14.55
CA CYS A 96 5.67 -9.07 13.38
C CYS A 96 4.64 -8.76 12.27
N VAL A 97 4.75 -7.58 11.65
CA VAL A 97 3.83 -7.17 10.57
C VAL A 97 3.78 -8.21 9.44
N TRP A 98 4.91 -8.84 9.10
CA TRP A 98 4.98 -9.85 8.03
C TRP A 98 4.27 -11.15 8.38
N THR A 99 4.21 -11.51 9.66
CA THR A 99 3.36 -12.61 10.13
C THR A 99 1.89 -12.29 9.86
N GLU A 100 1.46 -11.06 10.13
CA GLU A 100 0.09 -10.62 9.90
C GLU A 100 -0.24 -10.53 8.40
N VAL A 101 0.66 -9.96 7.60
CA VAL A 101 0.53 -9.91 6.13
C VAL A 101 0.43 -11.33 5.57
N TYR A 102 1.32 -12.25 5.97
CA TYR A 102 1.28 -13.64 5.54
C TYR A 102 -0.06 -14.31 5.87
N ARG A 103 -0.55 -14.17 7.11
CA ARG A 103 -1.84 -14.76 7.52
C ARG A 103 -2.99 -14.20 6.69
N ARG A 104 -3.02 -12.87 6.49
CA ARG A 104 -4.05 -12.20 5.68
C ARG A 104 -3.99 -12.68 4.24
N MET A 105 -2.81 -12.68 3.60
CA MET A 105 -2.59 -13.11 2.20
C MET A 105 -2.84 -14.61 2.00
N LYS A 106 -2.55 -15.46 2.99
CA LYS A 106 -2.86 -16.90 2.96
C LYS A 106 -4.36 -17.14 2.98
N ALA A 107 -5.08 -16.54 3.94
CA ALA A 107 -6.55 -16.63 3.99
C ALA A 107 -7.21 -16.06 2.72
N ALA A 108 -6.51 -15.15 2.07
CA ALA A 108 -6.86 -14.50 0.84
C ALA A 108 -6.63 -15.32 -0.44
N GLY A 109 -5.84 -16.40 -0.39
CA GLY A 109 -5.38 -17.12 -1.58
C GLY A 109 -4.36 -16.36 -2.45
N GLU A 110 -3.67 -15.36 -1.90
CA GLU A 110 -2.76 -14.44 -2.63
C GLU A 110 -1.28 -14.63 -2.25
N LEU A 111 -0.89 -15.83 -1.82
CA LEU A 111 0.51 -16.09 -1.45
C LEU A 111 1.49 -15.91 -2.62
N ASP A 112 1.06 -16.12 -3.86
CA ASP A 112 1.91 -15.88 -5.03
C ASP A 112 2.21 -14.39 -5.22
N ARG A 113 1.24 -13.51 -4.93
CA ARG A 113 1.48 -12.06 -4.91
C ARG A 113 2.44 -11.68 -3.80
N LEU A 114 2.35 -12.31 -2.63
CA LEU A 114 3.29 -12.09 -1.53
C LEU A 114 4.70 -12.57 -1.88
N ARG A 115 4.84 -13.70 -2.58
CA ARG A 115 6.13 -14.30 -2.95
C ARG A 115 6.84 -13.54 -4.06
N ASN A 116 6.09 -13.13 -5.08
CA ASN A 116 6.63 -12.54 -6.30
C ASN A 116 6.51 -11.01 -6.33
N GLY A 117 5.75 -10.43 -5.39
CA GLY A 117 5.53 -9.00 -5.30
C GLY A 117 6.75 -8.29 -4.71
N TYR A 118 7.08 -7.15 -5.30
CA TYR A 118 8.08 -6.23 -4.79
C TYR A 118 7.49 -4.83 -4.76
N VAL A 119 7.60 -4.16 -3.62
CA VAL A 119 7.19 -2.77 -3.45
C VAL A 119 8.44 -1.91 -3.42
N SER A 120 8.52 -0.87 -4.25
CA SER A 120 9.72 -0.03 -4.26
C SER A 120 9.97 0.60 -2.88
N PRO A 121 11.22 1.01 -2.61
CA PRO A 121 11.53 1.80 -1.44
C PRO A 121 10.66 3.06 -1.38
N ARG A 122 10.49 3.56 -0.16
CA ARG A 122 9.69 4.76 0.08
C ARG A 122 10.25 5.97 -0.63
N ASN A 123 9.41 6.62 -1.42
CA ASN A 123 9.70 7.98 -1.86
C ASN A 123 9.49 8.95 -0.69
N THR A 124 10.59 9.38 -0.07
CA THR A 124 10.57 10.30 1.08
C THR A 124 10.18 11.72 0.69
N ALA A 125 10.28 12.10 -0.60
CA ALA A 125 9.86 13.41 -1.08
C ALA A 125 8.33 13.63 -1.00
N LEU A 126 7.55 12.57 -0.78
CA LEU A 126 6.10 12.62 -0.62
C LEU A 126 5.66 12.68 0.85
N GLU A 127 6.58 12.71 1.81
CA GLU A 127 6.22 12.73 3.22
C GLU A 127 5.37 13.95 3.59
N GLY A 128 4.32 13.73 4.40
CA GLY A 128 3.38 14.79 4.77
C GLY A 128 2.41 15.20 3.65
N THR A 129 2.25 14.38 2.61
CA THR A 129 1.30 14.65 1.50
C THR A 129 0.25 13.54 1.37
N SER A 130 -0.82 13.83 0.63
CA SER A 130 -1.93 12.90 0.40
C SER A 130 -1.49 11.63 -0.33
N GLY A 131 -1.59 10.48 0.34
CA GLY A 131 -1.29 9.18 -0.26
C GLY A 131 -2.27 8.79 -1.37
N TRP A 132 -3.55 9.15 -1.25
CA TRP A 132 -4.52 8.93 -2.32
C TRP A 132 -4.30 9.86 -3.51
N GLY A 133 -4.04 11.14 -3.27
CA GLY A 133 -3.71 12.09 -4.33
C GLY A 133 -2.49 11.63 -5.11
N ASN A 134 -1.43 11.23 -4.42
CA ASN A 134 -0.22 10.73 -5.06
C ASN A 134 -0.47 9.44 -5.87
N TYR A 135 -1.27 8.51 -5.34
CA TYR A 135 -1.66 7.30 -6.06
C TYR A 135 -2.42 7.60 -7.37
N PHE A 136 -3.52 8.35 -7.29
CA PHE A 136 -4.37 8.62 -8.45
C PHE A 136 -3.68 9.52 -9.49
N MET A 137 -2.72 10.33 -9.07
CA MET A 137 -1.91 11.16 -9.96
C MET A 137 -0.63 10.46 -10.45
N GLY A 138 -0.36 9.23 -10.00
CA GLY A 138 0.81 8.45 -10.42
C GLY A 138 2.14 9.01 -9.91
N ARG A 139 2.15 9.71 -8.77
CA ARG A 139 3.34 10.27 -8.13
C ARG A 139 4.07 9.28 -7.22
N ASP A 140 3.34 8.27 -6.73
CA ASP A 140 3.83 7.29 -5.78
C ASP A 140 4.46 6.05 -6.46
N HIS A 141 4.88 5.06 -5.67
CA HIS A 141 5.47 3.83 -6.21
C HIS A 141 4.57 3.05 -7.17
N ALA A 142 3.25 3.21 -7.09
CA ALA A 142 2.33 2.56 -8.01
C ALA A 142 2.41 3.19 -9.41
N GLY A 143 2.63 4.51 -9.49
CA GLY A 143 2.81 5.25 -10.74
C GLY A 143 4.19 5.12 -11.38
N ALA A 144 5.25 4.94 -10.58
CA ALA A 144 6.64 4.90 -11.03
C ALA A 144 7.07 3.60 -11.75
N GLY A 145 6.15 2.66 -12.02
CA GLY A 145 6.46 1.40 -12.70
C GLY A 145 5.91 0.13 -12.05
N SER A 146 4.91 0.22 -11.16
CA SER A 146 4.12 -0.94 -10.72
C SER A 146 2.77 -1.06 -11.45
N LEU A 147 2.73 -0.68 -12.73
CA LEU A 147 1.96 -1.44 -13.71
C LEU A 147 2.74 -2.75 -13.96
N LEU A 148 2.85 -3.63 -12.98
CA LEU A 148 3.19 -5.00 -13.30
C LEU A 148 1.97 -5.55 -14.03
N PRO A 149 2.05 -5.84 -15.35
CA PRO A 149 1.09 -6.78 -15.89
C PRO A 149 1.27 -8.04 -15.05
N ALA A 150 0.18 -8.59 -14.53
CA ALA A 150 0.18 -10.02 -14.27
C ALA A 150 0.68 -10.65 -15.58
N ARG A 151 1.89 -11.22 -15.59
CA ARG A 151 2.29 -12.11 -16.67
C ARG A 151 1.19 -13.15 -16.73
N SER A 152 0.37 -13.06 -17.76
CA SER A 152 -0.66 -14.05 -18.05
C SER A 152 0.03 -15.40 -18.07
N ALA A 153 -0.51 -16.36 -17.35
CA ALA A 153 -0.02 -17.74 -17.30
C ALA A 153 -0.19 -18.40 -18.69
N LYS A 154 0.69 -18.07 -19.65
CA LYS A 154 0.74 -18.66 -21.00
C LYS A 154 2.15 -18.77 -21.61
N GLU A 155 3.22 -18.69 -20.82
CA GLU A 155 4.61 -18.93 -21.30
C GLU A 155 5.30 -20.01 -20.46
N THR A 156 4.67 -21.18 -20.34
CA THR A 156 5.36 -22.39 -19.86
C THR A 156 4.96 -23.59 -20.73
N GLU A 157 4.98 -23.41 -22.04
CA GLU A 157 5.01 -24.50 -23.03
C GLU A 157 5.80 -24.02 -24.25
N LYS A 158 7.13 -24.11 -24.16
CA LYS A 158 8.11 -24.27 -25.26
C LYS A 158 9.49 -23.96 -24.73
N GLY A 159 10.24 -25.03 -24.47
CA GLY A 159 11.62 -25.04 -24.00
C GLY A 159 11.97 -26.45 -23.61
#